data_AF-A0A2T3NGW0-F1
#
_entry.id   AF-A0A2T3NGW0-F1
#
_cell.length_a   1.000
_cell.length_b   1.000
_cell.length_c   1.000
_cell.angle_alpha   90.00
_cell.angle_beta   90.00
_cell.angle_gamma   90.00
#
_symmetry.space_group_name_H-M   'P 1'
#
loop_
_entity.id
_entity.type
_entity.pdbx_description
1 polymer ?
#
loop_
_entity_poly.entity_id
_entity_poly.type
_entity_poly.pdbx_seq_one_letter_code
_entity_poly.pdbx_strand_id
1 'polypeptide(L)'
;MSMKTSSTHFKQRIEVQMQDTFMRESVANAQTRMFTNRQVAADKLGNWEQWREMGMDIRNHVLEHLDYYLHQLSESVSRNGGKVFFAQTAEEATAYIESIIKEKNAKKVVKSKSMVTEEISLNAMIERNGCDVVETDLGEYILQVDDYDAPSHIVVPALHKNRYQIRDIFRDKIGYQGSEEPEALTRYVRDYIRHDFLEADIGITGCNFAVAESGTVTLVTNEGNARLATSLPKTHIAVMGMERIVPTFEELDIVISLLCRSAVGLPLTGYVTALTGPREEGQLDGPEEFHLVIVDNGRSDILGSEFKDILRCVRCAACVNTCPAYRHIGGQSYGSIYSGPIGAVLSPLLGGYEDFKELPYACSLCKACHDVCPVKIPLSDLLLKHRQKMAEQGMTPLSERMSVAAFNIINAKPILWDKTVKVGATLASGLIRNGKLPLQVGAIGEWTEARDLPQPDGQSFRSWFKNRQSTPES
;
A
#
# COMPACT_ATOMS: atom_id res chain seq x y z
N MET A 1 -2.01 1.16 14.90
CA MET A 1 -2.21 2.59 14.54
C MET A 1 -3.54 2.75 13.80
N SER A 2 -4.08 3.96 13.62
CA SER A 2 -5.18 4.16 12.67
C SER A 2 -4.63 4.24 11.23
N MET A 3 -5.50 4.14 10.23
CA MET A 3 -5.07 4.19 8.82
C MET A 3 -4.32 5.48 8.47
N LYS A 4 -4.59 6.58 9.20
CA LYS A 4 -3.85 7.85 9.14
C LYS A 4 -2.69 7.84 10.14
N THR A 5 -1.48 7.99 9.65
CA THR A 5 -0.26 7.86 10.48
C THR A 5 0.35 9.21 10.89
N SER A 6 -0.16 10.34 10.39
CA SER A 6 0.37 11.66 10.72
C SER A 6 -0.71 12.75 10.64
N SER A 7 -0.65 13.70 11.57
CA SER A 7 -1.45 14.93 11.57
C SER A 7 -0.77 16.10 10.83
N THR A 8 0.53 15.99 10.53
CA THR A 8 1.30 17.00 9.79
C THR A 8 0.80 17.11 8.36
N HIS A 9 0.79 18.29 7.75
CA HIS A 9 0.32 18.47 6.37
C HIS A 9 1.22 17.81 5.32
N PHE A 10 0.64 17.37 4.21
CA PHE A 10 1.34 16.60 3.17
C PHE A 10 2.64 17.24 2.65
N LYS A 11 2.61 18.54 2.28
CA LYS A 11 3.80 19.26 1.79
C LYS A 11 4.94 19.28 2.82
N GLN A 12 4.62 19.54 4.09
CA GLN A 12 5.61 19.54 5.17
C GLN A 12 6.24 18.16 5.37
N ARG A 13 5.44 17.08 5.28
CA ARG A 13 5.98 15.72 5.36
C ARG A 13 6.91 15.39 4.19
N ILE A 14 6.64 15.91 2.99
CA ILE A 14 7.54 15.77 1.83
C ILE A 14 8.86 16.51 2.09
N GLU A 15 8.80 17.76 2.54
CA GLU A 15 9.98 18.59 2.81
C GLU A 15 10.93 17.92 3.80
N VAL A 16 10.39 17.40 4.91
CA VAL A 16 11.18 16.67 5.93
C VAL A 16 11.83 15.43 5.34
N GLN A 17 11.04 14.57 4.66
CA GLN A 17 11.54 13.29 4.15
C GLN A 17 12.52 13.48 2.98
N MET A 18 12.36 14.51 2.16
CA MET A 18 13.30 14.83 1.08
C MET A 18 14.67 15.27 1.59
N GLN A 19 14.77 15.75 2.84
CA GLN A 19 16.03 16.10 3.50
C GLN A 19 16.70 14.90 4.17
N ASP A 20 15.97 13.80 4.41
CA ASP A 20 16.53 12.56 4.96
C ASP A 20 17.31 11.79 3.88
N THR A 21 18.61 12.08 3.81
CA THR A 21 19.54 11.43 2.88
C THR A 21 19.59 9.92 3.06
N PHE A 22 19.57 9.46 4.31
CA PHE A 22 19.67 8.04 4.65
C PHE A 22 18.42 7.26 4.21
N MET A 23 17.23 7.78 4.50
CA MET A 23 15.98 7.19 4.05
C MET A 23 15.95 7.10 2.53
N ARG A 24 16.30 8.18 1.81
CA ARG A 24 16.30 8.19 0.34
C ARG A 24 17.26 7.16 -0.25
N GLU A 25 18.47 7.02 0.30
CA GLU A 25 19.43 6.01 -0.13
C GLU A 25 18.92 4.59 0.14
N SER A 26 18.33 4.36 1.31
CA SER A 26 17.79 3.06 1.71
C SER A 26 16.61 2.63 0.81
N VAL A 27 15.66 3.54 0.57
CA VAL A 27 14.55 3.32 -0.35
C VAL A 27 15.08 3.07 -1.77
N ALA A 28 15.99 3.91 -2.25
CA ALA A 28 16.57 3.78 -3.59
C ALA A 28 17.27 2.42 -3.80
N ASN A 29 18.05 1.97 -2.82
CA ASN A 29 18.75 0.68 -2.86
C ASN A 29 17.77 -0.50 -2.82
N ALA A 30 16.76 -0.44 -1.94
CA ALA A 30 15.75 -1.47 -1.84
C ALA A 30 14.93 -1.60 -3.13
N GLN A 31 14.51 -0.47 -3.73
CA GLN A 31 13.82 -0.46 -5.02
C GLN A 31 14.66 -1.13 -6.12
N THR A 32 15.93 -0.74 -6.26
CA THR A 32 16.82 -1.31 -7.29
C THR A 32 16.95 -2.83 -7.12
N ARG A 33 17.20 -3.29 -5.89
CA ARG A 33 17.34 -4.72 -5.58
C ARG A 33 16.06 -5.50 -5.85
N MET A 34 14.92 -5.04 -5.32
CA MET A 34 13.63 -5.73 -5.47
C MET A 34 13.16 -5.75 -6.92
N PHE A 35 13.35 -4.64 -7.65
CA PHE A 35 13.03 -4.57 -9.07
C PHE A 35 13.85 -5.58 -9.90
N THR A 36 15.17 -5.63 -9.65
CA THR A 36 16.08 -6.54 -10.35
C THR A 36 15.74 -8.00 -10.06
N ASN A 37 15.57 -8.36 -8.79
CA ASN A 37 15.23 -9.73 -8.38
C ASN A 37 13.89 -10.18 -8.96
N ARG A 38 12.89 -9.29 -8.98
CA ARG A 38 11.60 -9.56 -9.62
C ARG A 38 11.79 -9.88 -11.10
N GLN A 39 12.55 -9.08 -11.84
CA GLN A 39 12.74 -9.29 -13.28
C GLN A 39 13.39 -10.65 -13.55
N VAL A 40 14.46 -10.98 -12.81
CA VAL A 40 15.11 -12.29 -12.91
C VAL A 40 14.15 -13.44 -12.59
N ALA A 41 13.32 -13.30 -11.56
CA ALA A 41 12.36 -14.34 -11.17
C ALA A 41 11.22 -14.51 -12.19
N ALA A 42 10.77 -13.42 -12.80
CA ALA A 42 9.77 -13.42 -13.88
C ALA A 42 10.33 -14.08 -15.15
N ASP A 43 11.55 -13.71 -15.55
CA ASP A 43 12.21 -14.25 -16.75
C ASP A 43 12.43 -15.77 -16.61
N LYS A 44 12.83 -16.24 -15.41
CA LYS A 44 13.00 -17.66 -15.12
C LYS A 44 11.70 -18.47 -15.17
N LEU A 45 10.57 -17.88 -14.77
CA LEU A 45 9.28 -18.56 -14.86
C LEU A 45 8.85 -18.74 -16.32
N GLY A 46 9.23 -17.80 -17.19
CA GLY A 46 8.76 -17.75 -18.58
C GLY A 46 7.29 -17.36 -18.67
N ASN A 47 6.85 -16.97 -19.88
CA ASN A 47 5.44 -16.62 -20.16
C ASN A 47 4.81 -15.64 -19.15
N TRP A 48 5.60 -14.72 -18.61
CA TRP A 48 5.19 -13.87 -17.47
C TRP A 48 3.89 -13.11 -17.73
N GLU A 49 3.69 -12.60 -18.94
CA GLU A 49 2.43 -11.91 -19.29
C GLU A 49 1.19 -12.80 -19.23
N GLN A 50 1.31 -14.09 -19.59
CA GLN A 50 0.21 -15.05 -19.48
C GLN A 50 -0.11 -15.34 -18.01
N TRP A 51 0.92 -15.50 -17.17
CA TRP A 51 0.73 -15.62 -15.71
C TRP A 51 0.01 -14.41 -15.15
N ARG A 52 0.34 -13.20 -15.61
CA ARG A 52 -0.33 -11.96 -15.18
C ARG A 52 -1.78 -11.89 -15.64
N GLU A 53 -2.10 -12.43 -16.82
CA GLU A 53 -3.47 -12.53 -17.34
C GLU A 53 -4.28 -13.50 -16.48
N MET A 54 -3.76 -14.70 -16.23
CA MET A 54 -4.39 -15.66 -15.32
C MET A 54 -4.64 -15.05 -13.94
N GLY A 55 -3.64 -14.37 -13.37
CA GLY A 55 -3.78 -13.67 -12.10
C GLY A 55 -4.84 -12.57 -12.14
N MET A 56 -4.93 -11.80 -13.22
CA MET A 56 -5.98 -10.79 -13.39
C MET A 56 -7.36 -11.44 -13.49
N ASP A 57 -7.50 -12.49 -14.29
CA ASP A 57 -8.76 -13.17 -14.58
C ASP A 57 -9.32 -13.87 -13.33
N ILE A 58 -8.48 -14.58 -12.58
CA ILE A 58 -8.83 -15.17 -11.28
C ILE A 58 -9.39 -14.09 -10.35
N ARG A 59 -8.67 -12.97 -10.22
CA ARG A 59 -9.07 -11.89 -9.31
C ARG A 59 -10.36 -11.21 -9.77
N ASN A 60 -10.55 -11.00 -11.08
CA ASN A 60 -11.81 -10.47 -11.61
C ASN A 60 -12.97 -11.42 -11.37
N HIS A 61 -12.80 -12.70 -11.67
CA HIS A 61 -13.83 -13.72 -11.47
C HIS A 61 -14.30 -13.77 -10.01
N VAL A 62 -13.36 -13.76 -9.06
CA VAL A 62 -13.71 -13.71 -7.62
C VAL A 62 -14.46 -12.43 -7.27
N LEU A 63 -14.05 -11.26 -7.78
CA LEU A 63 -14.74 -10.00 -7.49
C LEU A 63 -16.16 -9.96 -8.08
N GLU A 64 -16.38 -10.58 -9.23
CA GLU A 64 -17.70 -10.66 -9.89
C GLU A 64 -18.66 -11.62 -9.20
N HIS A 65 -18.14 -12.59 -8.43
CA HIS A 65 -18.92 -13.63 -7.72
C HIS A 65 -18.60 -13.64 -6.22
N LEU A 66 -18.27 -12.47 -5.67
CA LEU A 66 -17.67 -12.38 -4.35
C LEU A 66 -18.63 -12.86 -3.25
N ASP A 67 -19.92 -12.57 -3.39
CA ASP A 67 -20.99 -13.05 -2.53
C ASP A 67 -21.04 -14.58 -2.46
N TYR A 68 -20.98 -15.25 -3.60
CA TYR A 68 -20.93 -16.70 -3.70
C TYR A 68 -19.71 -17.28 -2.98
N TYR A 69 -18.51 -16.73 -3.25
CA TYR A 69 -17.28 -17.23 -2.65
C TYR A 69 -17.16 -16.93 -1.14
N LEU A 70 -17.71 -15.79 -0.68
CA LEU A 70 -17.82 -15.49 0.75
C LEU A 70 -18.74 -16.49 1.46
N HIS A 71 -19.88 -16.84 0.84
CA HIS A 71 -20.78 -17.85 1.37
C HIS A 71 -20.12 -19.24 1.40
N GLN A 72 -19.49 -19.66 0.30
CA GLN A 72 -18.79 -20.95 0.22
C GLN A 72 -17.65 -21.04 1.25
N LEU A 73 -16.88 -19.97 1.42
CA LEU A 73 -15.83 -19.88 2.43
C LEU A 73 -16.41 -20.03 3.84
N SER A 74 -17.52 -19.33 4.11
CA SER A 74 -18.18 -19.36 5.42
C SER A 74 -18.67 -20.76 5.80
N GLU A 75 -19.30 -21.45 4.87
CA GLU A 75 -19.75 -22.84 5.04
C GLU A 75 -18.56 -23.79 5.26
N SER A 76 -17.49 -23.62 4.48
CA SER A 76 -16.31 -24.48 4.58
C SER A 76 -15.56 -24.29 5.90
N VAL A 77 -15.38 -23.05 6.37
CA VAL A 77 -14.79 -22.77 7.69
C VAL A 77 -15.65 -23.35 8.81
N SER A 78 -16.97 -23.17 8.75
CA SER A 78 -17.90 -23.69 9.76
C SER A 78 -17.89 -25.23 9.79
N ARG A 79 -17.85 -25.88 8.62
CA ARG A 79 -17.73 -27.33 8.49
C ARG A 79 -16.45 -27.88 9.14
N ASN A 80 -15.36 -27.11 9.10
CA ASN A 80 -14.09 -27.47 9.74
C ASN A 80 -14.06 -27.10 11.23
N GLY A 81 -15.16 -26.65 11.84
CA GLY A 81 -15.23 -26.28 13.26
C GLY A 81 -14.73 -24.87 13.59
N GLY A 82 -14.46 -24.04 12.58
CA GLY A 82 -14.17 -22.62 12.76
C GLY A 82 -15.42 -21.76 12.92
N LYS A 83 -15.25 -20.53 13.39
CA LYS A 83 -16.30 -19.51 13.48
C LYS A 83 -16.03 -18.40 12.47
N VAL A 84 -17.07 -17.87 11.82
CA VAL A 84 -16.95 -16.79 10.84
C VAL A 84 -17.74 -15.58 11.31
N PHE A 85 -17.13 -14.40 11.23
CA PHE A 85 -17.79 -13.13 11.50
C PHE A 85 -17.58 -12.17 10.33
N PHE A 86 -18.68 -11.66 9.80
CA PHE A 86 -18.67 -10.62 8.78
C PHE A 86 -18.82 -9.26 9.46
N ALA A 87 -17.79 -8.42 9.35
CA ALA A 87 -17.79 -7.07 9.87
C ALA A 87 -17.95 -6.08 8.72
N GLN A 88 -19.03 -5.28 8.77
CA GLN A 88 -19.24 -4.20 7.82
C GLN A 88 -18.24 -3.06 8.06
N THR A 89 -17.91 -2.78 9.32
CA THR A 89 -17.03 -1.68 9.71
C THR A 89 -15.86 -2.12 10.60
N ALA A 90 -14.88 -1.22 10.78
CA ALA A 90 -13.78 -1.42 11.71
C ALA A 90 -14.25 -1.61 13.17
N GLU A 91 -15.31 -0.91 13.56
CA GLU A 91 -15.90 -0.98 14.90
C GLU A 91 -16.55 -2.35 15.15
N GLU A 92 -17.25 -2.90 14.17
CA GLU A 92 -17.83 -4.25 14.29
C GLU A 92 -16.73 -5.32 14.40
N ALA A 93 -15.68 -5.21 13.57
CA ALA A 93 -14.55 -6.14 13.59
C ALA A 93 -13.85 -6.10 14.96
N THR A 94 -13.56 -4.91 15.46
CA THR A 94 -12.90 -4.74 16.76
C THR A 94 -13.80 -5.14 17.92
N ALA A 95 -15.11 -4.86 17.89
CA ALA A 95 -16.06 -5.27 18.92
C ALA A 95 -16.18 -6.80 19.02
N TYR A 96 -16.17 -7.50 17.88
CA TYR A 96 -16.17 -8.97 17.86
C TYR A 96 -14.87 -9.53 18.43
N ILE A 97 -13.71 -9.02 18.03
CA ILE A 97 -12.42 -9.49 18.57
C ILE A 97 -12.30 -9.16 20.07
N GLU A 98 -12.79 -7.99 20.49
CA GLU A 98 -12.82 -7.56 21.89
C GLU A 98 -13.68 -8.50 22.75
N SER A 99 -14.80 -9.01 22.21
CA SER A 99 -15.64 -9.98 22.93
C SER A 99 -14.91 -11.30 23.16
N ILE A 100 -14.13 -11.79 22.18
CA ILE A 100 -13.31 -12.99 22.31
C ILE A 100 -12.20 -12.78 23.36
N ILE A 101 -11.49 -11.64 23.30
CA ILE A 101 -10.46 -11.29 24.30
C ILE A 101 -11.03 -11.34 25.72
N LYS A 102 -12.24 -10.79 25.92
CA LYS A 102 -12.94 -10.80 27.22
C LYS A 102 -13.40 -12.20 27.61
N GLU A 103 -13.98 -12.96 26.70
CA GLU A 103 -14.43 -14.35 26.95
C GLU A 103 -13.26 -15.23 27.42
N LYS A 104 -12.10 -15.11 26.76
CA LYS A 104 -10.90 -15.87 27.11
C LYS A 104 -10.16 -15.32 28.32
N ASN A 105 -10.58 -14.18 28.88
CA ASN A 105 -9.84 -13.45 29.90
C ASN A 105 -8.37 -13.21 29.50
N ALA A 106 -8.13 -12.99 28.21
CA ALA A 106 -6.79 -12.95 27.65
C ALA A 106 -5.96 -11.78 28.23
N LYS A 107 -4.71 -12.06 28.57
CA LYS A 107 -3.73 -11.10 29.07
C LYS A 107 -2.65 -10.80 28.05
N LYS A 108 -2.35 -11.73 27.14
CA LYS A 108 -1.33 -11.54 26.11
C LYS A 108 -1.79 -12.06 24.76
N VAL A 109 -1.55 -11.26 23.73
CA VAL A 109 -1.82 -11.54 22.32
C VAL A 109 -0.51 -11.47 21.54
N VAL A 110 -0.24 -12.49 20.72
CA VAL A 110 0.81 -12.42 19.69
C VAL A 110 0.17 -12.22 18.33
N LYS A 111 0.71 -11.28 17.55
CA LYS A 111 0.13 -10.87 16.28
C LYS A 111 1.15 -10.95 15.15
N SER A 112 0.77 -11.58 14.04
CA SER A 112 1.53 -11.47 12.80
C SER A 112 1.15 -10.19 12.06
N LYS A 113 2.10 -9.63 11.31
CA LYS A 113 1.89 -8.47 10.47
C LYS A 113 0.68 -8.61 9.55
N SER A 114 -0.22 -7.63 9.59
CA SER A 114 -1.39 -7.56 8.71
C SER A 114 -1.84 -6.12 8.50
N MET A 115 -2.05 -5.74 7.23
CA MET A 115 -2.52 -4.39 6.92
C MET A 115 -3.97 -4.16 7.39
N VAL A 116 -4.82 -5.20 7.34
CA VAL A 116 -6.24 -5.09 7.70
C VAL A 116 -6.40 -4.90 9.20
N THR A 117 -5.51 -5.48 10.01
CA THR A 117 -5.52 -5.23 11.46
C THR A 117 -5.06 -3.81 11.81
N GLU A 118 -4.19 -3.21 10.99
CA GLU A 118 -3.86 -1.78 11.13
C GLU A 118 -5.01 -0.89 10.66
N GLU A 119 -5.75 -1.24 9.60
CA GLU A 119 -6.94 -0.49 9.18
C GLU A 119 -7.95 -0.32 10.32
N ILE A 120 -8.16 -1.37 11.10
CA ILE A 120 -9.12 -1.39 12.22
C ILE A 120 -8.50 -0.97 13.56
N SER A 121 -7.25 -0.47 13.58
CA SER A 121 -6.55 -0.05 14.80
C SER A 121 -6.48 -1.12 15.90
N LEU A 122 -6.25 -2.38 15.51
CA LEU A 122 -6.41 -3.52 16.39
C LEU A 122 -5.53 -3.46 17.65
N ASN A 123 -4.25 -3.09 17.53
CA ASN A 123 -3.34 -3.02 18.68
C ASN A 123 -3.84 -2.03 19.74
N ALA A 124 -4.31 -0.85 19.32
CA ALA A 124 -4.86 0.15 20.23
C ALA A 124 -6.13 -0.34 20.94
N MET A 125 -6.95 -1.18 20.27
CA MET A 125 -8.09 -1.84 20.91
C MET A 125 -7.64 -2.88 21.94
N ILE A 126 -6.61 -3.68 21.66
CA ILE A 126 -6.11 -4.69 22.58
C ILE A 126 -5.53 -4.01 23.83
N GLU A 127 -4.69 -3.00 23.65
CA GLU A 127 -4.02 -2.25 24.71
C GLU A 127 -5.01 -1.50 25.62
N ARG A 128 -6.04 -0.83 25.07
CA ARG A 128 -7.06 -0.13 25.89
C ARG A 128 -7.87 -1.09 26.77
N ASN A 129 -7.89 -2.38 26.45
CA ASN A 129 -8.52 -3.43 27.25
C ASN A 129 -7.57 -4.03 28.31
N GLY A 130 -6.37 -3.47 28.48
CA GLY A 130 -5.38 -3.95 29.45
C GLY A 130 -4.78 -5.31 29.09
N CYS A 131 -4.73 -5.62 27.80
CA CYS A 131 -4.14 -6.83 27.25
C CYS A 131 -2.86 -6.46 26.49
N ASP A 132 -1.77 -7.19 26.70
CA ASP A 132 -0.51 -6.95 26.01
C ASP A 132 -0.60 -7.49 24.58
N VAL A 133 -0.09 -6.74 23.61
CA VAL A 133 0.02 -7.19 22.21
C VAL A 133 1.47 -7.14 21.77
N VAL A 134 1.95 -8.21 21.15
CA VAL A 134 3.33 -8.30 20.63
C VAL A 134 3.30 -8.59 19.14
N GLU A 135 3.91 -7.71 18.35
CA GLU A 135 4.15 -7.95 16.93
C GLU A 135 5.23 -9.01 16.74
N THR A 136 4.98 -9.94 15.83
CA THR A 136 5.84 -11.11 15.62
C THR A 136 6.65 -11.05 14.32
N ASP A 137 6.33 -10.11 13.44
CA ASP A 137 7.16 -9.74 12.28
C ASP A 137 8.28 -8.81 12.76
N LEU A 138 9.53 -9.09 12.40
CA LEU A 138 10.65 -8.27 12.87
C LEU A 138 10.52 -6.79 12.49
N GLY A 139 10.01 -6.50 11.29
CA GLY A 139 9.82 -5.13 10.81
C GLY A 139 8.79 -4.38 11.63
N GLU A 140 7.62 -4.98 11.89
CA GLU A 140 6.60 -4.38 12.76
C GLU A 140 7.05 -4.31 14.22
N TYR A 141 7.78 -5.31 14.72
CA TYR A 141 8.30 -5.31 16.08
C TYR A 141 9.31 -4.19 16.32
N ILE A 142 10.20 -3.91 15.36
CA ILE A 142 11.10 -2.74 15.41
C ILE A 142 10.29 -1.46 15.57
N LEU A 143 9.22 -1.29 14.79
CA LEU A 143 8.37 -0.10 14.86
C LEU A 143 7.60 -0.02 16.19
N GLN A 144 7.10 -1.15 16.69
CA GLN A 144 6.43 -1.23 17.99
C GLN A 144 7.35 -0.79 19.13
N VAL A 145 8.59 -1.29 19.15
CA VAL A 145 9.60 -0.94 20.17
C VAL A 145 10.06 0.52 20.04
N ASP A 146 10.09 1.05 18.82
CA ASP A 146 10.40 2.46 18.55
C ASP A 146 9.17 3.37 18.70
N ASP A 147 8.48 3.24 19.83
CA ASP A 147 7.31 4.06 20.21
C ASP A 147 6.19 4.07 19.14
N TYR A 148 5.92 2.91 18.53
CA TYR A 148 4.92 2.72 17.50
C TYR A 148 5.15 3.62 16.25
N ASP A 149 6.40 3.73 15.82
CA ASP A 149 6.75 4.51 14.63
C ASP A 149 6.01 4.01 13.37
N ALA A 150 5.67 4.94 12.48
CA ALA A 150 4.81 4.65 11.34
C ALA A 150 5.55 3.82 10.27
N PRO A 151 4.88 2.82 9.66
CA PRO A 151 5.48 2.01 8.61
C PRO A 151 5.75 2.84 7.36
N SER A 152 6.85 2.52 6.69
CA SER A 152 7.28 3.18 5.45
C SER A 152 7.07 2.32 4.20
N HIS A 153 6.83 1.01 4.34
CA HIS A 153 6.67 0.11 3.22
C HIS A 153 5.76 -1.08 3.55
N ILE A 154 4.93 -1.48 2.61
CA ILE A 154 3.91 -2.52 2.82
C ILE A 154 4.54 -3.91 3.06
N VAL A 155 5.72 -4.19 2.50
CA VAL A 155 6.40 -5.51 2.68
C VAL A 155 7.57 -5.42 3.66
N VAL A 156 8.13 -4.23 3.91
CA VAL A 156 9.33 -4.03 4.74
C VAL A 156 9.09 -2.81 5.64
N PRO A 157 8.25 -2.92 6.68
CA PRO A 157 7.71 -1.77 7.41
C PRO A 157 8.77 -0.73 7.83
N ALA A 158 9.88 -1.22 8.41
CA ALA A 158 11.01 -0.42 8.89
C ALA A 158 12.06 -0.07 7.81
N LEU A 159 11.70 -0.04 6.52
CA LEU A 159 12.64 0.24 5.42
C LEU A 159 13.41 1.58 5.55
N HIS A 160 12.83 2.55 6.25
CA HIS A 160 13.44 3.85 6.49
C HIS A 160 14.48 3.86 7.63
N LYS A 161 14.75 2.73 8.30
CA LYS A 161 15.75 2.60 9.38
C LYS A 161 16.94 1.74 8.93
N ASN A 162 18.17 2.15 9.27
CA ASN A 162 19.35 1.27 9.12
C ASN A 162 19.58 0.40 10.35
N ARG A 163 20.46 -0.59 10.17
CA ARG A 163 20.97 -1.47 11.21
C ARG A 163 21.59 -0.75 12.42
N TYR A 164 22.17 0.44 12.26
CA TYR A 164 22.75 1.19 13.39
C TYR A 164 21.66 1.80 14.26
N GLN A 165 20.66 2.44 13.63
CA GLN A 165 19.47 2.95 14.31
C GLN A 165 18.71 1.81 15.00
N ILE A 166 18.51 0.67 14.32
CA ILE A 166 17.83 -0.50 14.91
C ILE A 166 18.59 -1.01 16.14
N ARG A 167 19.92 -1.13 16.06
CA ARG A 167 20.75 -1.52 17.22
C ARG A 167 20.56 -0.54 18.38
N ASP A 168 20.58 0.76 18.10
CA ASP A 168 20.45 1.80 19.12
C ASP A 168 19.06 1.78 19.78
N ILE A 169 18.00 1.61 18.99
CA ILE A 169 16.62 1.39 19.49
C ILE A 169 16.58 0.17 20.40
N PHE A 170 17.11 -0.97 19.97
CA PHE A 170 17.08 -2.18 20.79
C PHE A 170 17.94 -2.07 22.06
N ARG A 171 19.07 -1.37 21.99
CA ARG A 171 19.89 -1.10 23.18
C ARG A 171 19.11 -0.29 24.20
N ASP A 172 18.46 0.78 23.75
CA ASP A 172 17.85 1.76 24.62
C ASP A 172 16.48 1.28 25.16
N LYS A 173 15.74 0.49 24.37
CA LYS A 173 14.37 0.06 24.71
C LYS A 173 14.28 -1.34 25.33
N ILE A 174 15.11 -2.28 24.88
CA ILE A 174 15.05 -3.69 25.32
C ILE A 174 16.39 -4.23 25.84
N GLY A 175 17.42 -3.38 25.97
CA GLY A 175 18.68 -3.72 26.62
C GLY A 175 19.67 -4.50 25.76
N TYR A 176 19.54 -4.49 24.43
CA TYR A 176 20.46 -5.18 23.53
C TYR A 176 21.90 -4.63 23.59
N GLN A 177 22.90 -5.52 23.73
CA GLN A 177 24.33 -5.14 23.83
C GLN A 177 25.19 -5.73 22.69
N GLY A 178 24.59 -6.32 21.66
CA GLY A 178 25.31 -6.93 20.55
C GLY A 178 25.67 -5.95 19.42
N SER A 179 26.14 -6.50 18.29
CA SER A 179 26.53 -5.71 17.11
C SER A 179 25.32 -5.28 16.28
N GLU A 180 25.55 -4.36 15.34
CA GLU A 180 24.56 -3.96 14.33
C GLU A 180 24.36 -5.01 13.23
N GLU A 181 25.00 -6.18 13.30
CA GLU A 181 24.87 -7.18 12.24
C GLU A 181 23.42 -7.70 12.21
N PRO A 182 22.74 -7.71 11.03
CA PRO A 182 21.34 -8.12 10.94
C PRO A 182 21.05 -9.49 11.54
N GLU A 183 21.98 -10.44 11.41
CA GLU A 183 21.86 -11.77 12.00
C GLU A 183 21.86 -11.71 13.54
N ALA A 184 22.73 -10.90 14.14
CA ALA A 184 22.82 -10.76 15.59
C ALA A 184 21.57 -10.08 16.17
N LEU A 185 21.07 -9.03 15.50
CA LEU A 185 19.82 -8.34 15.85
C LEU A 185 18.63 -9.31 15.79
N THR A 186 18.51 -10.05 14.68
CA THR A 186 17.39 -10.99 14.45
C THR A 186 17.41 -12.14 15.46
N ARG A 187 18.59 -12.71 15.76
CA ARG A 187 18.74 -13.76 16.77
C ARG A 187 18.32 -13.29 18.15
N TYR A 188 18.74 -12.08 18.54
CA TYR A 188 18.35 -11.51 19.82
C TYR A 188 16.85 -11.32 19.94
N VAL A 189 16.20 -10.69 18.95
CA VAL A 189 14.74 -10.51 18.97
C VAL A 189 14.04 -11.86 19.06
N ARG A 190 14.45 -12.85 18.25
CA ARG A 190 13.89 -14.21 18.26
C ARG A 190 13.91 -14.86 19.64
N ASP A 191 14.99 -14.67 20.40
CA ASP A 191 15.13 -15.21 21.76
C ASP A 191 14.33 -14.36 22.76
N TYR A 192 14.35 -13.04 22.60
CA TYR A 192 13.64 -12.08 23.43
C TYR A 192 12.13 -12.34 23.40
N ILE A 193 11.50 -12.39 22.23
CA ILE A 193 10.03 -12.57 22.10
C ILE A 193 9.57 -14.03 22.23
N ARG A 194 10.49 -14.99 22.46
CA ARG A 194 10.15 -16.42 22.49
C ARG A 194 9.13 -16.75 23.58
N HIS A 195 9.30 -16.14 24.76
CA HIS A 195 8.43 -16.35 25.91
C HIS A 195 7.02 -15.82 25.64
N ASP A 196 6.87 -14.72 24.89
CA ASP A 196 5.58 -14.16 24.54
C ASP A 196 4.70 -15.14 23.76
N PHE A 197 5.27 -15.92 22.84
CA PHE A 197 4.51 -16.96 22.13
C PHE A 197 4.02 -18.10 23.03
N LEU A 198 4.77 -18.43 24.08
CA LEU A 198 4.42 -19.51 25.01
C LEU A 198 3.36 -19.08 26.02
N GLU A 199 3.35 -17.80 26.35
CA GLU A 199 2.42 -17.19 27.31
C GLU A 199 1.15 -16.63 26.67
N ALA A 200 1.13 -16.45 25.34
CA ALA A 200 0.00 -15.84 24.65
C ALA A 200 -1.27 -16.70 24.71
N ASP A 201 -2.37 -16.06 25.07
CA ASP A 201 -3.70 -16.68 25.11
C ASP A 201 -4.32 -16.75 23.71
N ILE A 202 -4.02 -15.75 22.88
CA ILE A 202 -4.58 -15.58 21.54
C ILE A 202 -3.48 -15.27 20.54
N GLY A 203 -3.53 -15.97 19.41
CA GLY A 203 -2.77 -15.67 18.21
C GLY A 203 -3.64 -14.93 17.19
N ILE A 204 -3.15 -13.82 16.66
CA ILE A 204 -3.86 -13.07 15.61
C ILE A 204 -3.02 -13.04 14.34
N THR A 205 -3.62 -13.34 13.19
CA THR A 205 -2.95 -13.23 11.91
C THR A 205 -3.76 -12.44 10.89
N GLY A 206 -3.06 -12.01 9.83
CA GLY A 206 -3.72 -11.62 8.60
C GLY A 206 -4.19 -12.83 7.79
N CYS A 207 -4.43 -12.57 6.52
CA CYS A 207 -4.72 -13.58 5.50
C CYS A 207 -4.22 -13.03 4.15
N ASN A 208 -3.31 -13.74 3.49
CA ASN A 208 -2.94 -13.39 2.12
C ASN A 208 -4.08 -13.73 1.17
N PHE A 209 -4.54 -15.00 1.22
CA PHE A 209 -5.74 -15.50 0.56
C PHE A 209 -6.40 -16.60 1.39
N ALA A 210 -7.73 -16.60 1.40
CA ALA A 210 -8.54 -17.73 1.84
C ALA A 210 -8.96 -18.57 0.62
N VAL A 211 -8.94 -19.88 0.75
CA VAL A 211 -9.41 -20.83 -0.27
C VAL A 211 -10.86 -21.18 0.04
N ALA A 212 -11.78 -20.78 -0.84
CA ALA A 212 -13.21 -20.85 -0.58
C ALA A 212 -13.73 -22.29 -0.41
N GLU A 213 -13.28 -23.22 -1.26
CA GLU A 213 -13.76 -24.61 -1.23
C GLU A 213 -13.41 -25.38 0.05
N SER A 214 -12.28 -25.03 0.67
CA SER A 214 -11.68 -25.79 1.77
C SER A 214 -11.79 -25.07 3.11
N GLY A 215 -12.12 -23.77 3.13
CA GLY A 215 -12.11 -22.99 4.37
C GLY A 215 -10.70 -22.73 4.90
N THR A 216 -9.70 -22.74 4.02
CA THR A 216 -8.28 -22.61 4.40
C THR A 216 -7.83 -21.16 4.33
N VAL A 217 -7.15 -20.65 5.37
CA VAL A 217 -6.45 -19.36 5.36
C VAL A 217 -4.98 -19.58 5.05
N THR A 218 -4.41 -18.74 4.19
CA THR A 218 -2.99 -18.83 3.82
C THR A 218 -2.19 -17.62 4.25
N LEU A 219 -0.98 -17.88 4.71
CA LEU A 219 0.01 -16.89 5.12
C LEU A 219 1.29 -17.07 4.30
N VAL A 220 1.81 -15.97 3.78
CA VAL A 220 3.05 -15.94 3.01
C VAL A 220 4.05 -15.10 3.79
N THR A 221 5.06 -15.76 4.38
CA THR A 221 6.03 -15.09 5.26
C THR A 221 7.47 -15.49 4.90
N ASN A 222 8.41 -14.60 5.19
CA ASN A 222 9.85 -14.91 5.14
C ASN A 222 10.38 -15.36 6.51
N GLU A 223 9.58 -15.15 7.57
CA GLU A 223 9.90 -15.48 8.94
C GLU A 223 8.98 -16.60 9.44
N GLY A 224 9.52 -17.49 10.28
CA GLY A 224 8.77 -18.63 10.83
C GLY A 224 7.85 -18.27 12.00
N ASN A 225 7.83 -17.00 12.43
CA ASN A 225 7.16 -16.54 13.64
C ASN A 225 5.63 -16.65 13.55
N ALA A 226 5.05 -16.45 12.36
CA ALA A 226 3.62 -16.61 12.15
C ALA A 226 3.12 -18.03 12.51
N ARG A 227 3.94 -19.06 12.26
CA ARG A 227 3.60 -20.43 12.66
C ARG A 227 3.47 -20.59 14.17
N LEU A 228 4.32 -19.90 14.94
CA LEU A 228 4.24 -19.93 16.41
C LEU A 228 2.97 -19.23 16.89
N ALA A 229 2.61 -18.10 16.27
CA ALA A 229 1.36 -17.40 16.56
C ALA A 229 0.11 -18.22 16.22
N THR A 230 0.17 -19.16 15.28
CA THR A 230 -0.99 -19.98 14.88
C THR A 230 -1.06 -21.33 15.57
N SER A 231 0.06 -21.84 16.11
CA SER A 231 0.13 -23.21 16.64
C SER A 231 0.24 -23.31 18.15
N LEU A 232 0.73 -22.26 18.84
CA LEU A 232 0.91 -22.29 20.30
C LEU A 232 -0.29 -21.72 21.08
N PRO A 233 -0.86 -20.56 20.70
CA PRO A 233 -2.04 -20.04 21.39
C PRO A 233 -3.25 -20.95 21.19
N LYS A 234 -4.07 -21.09 22.24
CA LYS A 234 -5.28 -21.93 22.18
C LYS A 234 -6.38 -21.34 21.30
N THR A 235 -6.37 -20.03 21.07
CA THR A 235 -7.33 -19.35 20.19
C THR A 235 -6.58 -18.68 19.05
N HIS A 236 -6.99 -18.93 17.81
CA HIS A 236 -6.47 -18.24 16.62
C HIS A 236 -7.56 -17.39 15.97
N ILE A 237 -7.26 -16.12 15.73
CA ILE A 237 -8.12 -15.20 14.98
C ILE A 237 -7.39 -14.78 13.70
N ALA A 238 -7.94 -15.14 12.55
CA ALA A 238 -7.50 -14.63 11.25
C ALA A 238 -8.39 -13.46 10.82
N VAL A 239 -7.77 -12.34 10.44
CA VAL A 239 -8.48 -11.14 9.96
C VAL A 239 -8.15 -10.89 8.49
N MET A 240 -9.18 -10.74 7.66
CA MET A 240 -9.02 -10.56 6.22
C MET A 240 -9.96 -9.50 5.66
N GLY A 241 -9.55 -8.83 4.58
CA GLY A 241 -10.48 -8.08 3.75
C GLY A 241 -11.38 -9.05 2.97
N MET A 242 -12.65 -8.70 2.74
CA MET A 242 -13.60 -9.55 2.02
C MET A 242 -13.11 -10.01 0.64
N GLU A 243 -12.24 -9.23 -0.02
CA GLU A 243 -11.73 -9.54 -1.35
C GLU A 243 -10.62 -10.61 -1.37
N ARG A 244 -10.10 -11.02 -0.20
CA ARG A 244 -8.91 -11.90 -0.07
C ARG A 244 -9.22 -13.38 -0.28
N ILE A 245 -9.91 -13.72 -1.37
CA ILE A 245 -10.37 -15.09 -1.65
C ILE A 245 -9.82 -15.62 -2.97
N VAL A 246 -9.57 -16.91 -3.04
CA VAL A 246 -9.44 -17.70 -4.27
C VAL A 246 -10.40 -18.90 -4.22
N PRO A 247 -10.91 -19.40 -5.36
CA PRO A 247 -11.85 -20.52 -5.37
C PRO A 247 -11.23 -21.81 -4.81
N THR A 248 -10.09 -22.22 -5.39
CA THR A 248 -9.41 -23.49 -5.09
C THR A 248 -7.92 -23.30 -4.84
N PHE A 249 -7.22 -24.39 -4.48
CA PHE A 249 -5.76 -24.40 -4.40
C PHE A 249 -5.07 -24.20 -5.77
N GLU A 250 -5.74 -24.48 -6.89
CA GLU A 250 -5.17 -24.24 -8.22
C GLU A 250 -4.99 -22.74 -8.46
N GLU A 251 -6.03 -21.94 -8.19
CA GLU A 251 -5.90 -20.48 -8.28
C GLU A 251 -4.95 -19.91 -7.23
N LEU A 252 -4.91 -20.53 -6.05
CA LEU A 252 -3.96 -20.14 -5.00
C LEU A 252 -2.51 -20.23 -5.49
N ASP A 253 -2.14 -21.33 -6.15
CA ASP A 253 -0.78 -21.52 -6.67
C ASP A 253 -0.38 -20.40 -7.64
N ILE A 254 -1.30 -20.01 -8.53
CA ILE A 254 -1.09 -18.90 -9.47
C ILE A 254 -0.85 -17.59 -8.72
N VAL A 255 -1.75 -17.20 -7.81
CA VAL A 255 -1.66 -15.89 -7.14
C VAL A 255 -0.48 -15.81 -6.18
N ILE A 256 -0.12 -16.91 -5.50
CA ILE A 256 1.07 -16.98 -4.64
C ILE A 256 2.34 -16.92 -5.50
N SER A 257 2.40 -17.66 -6.60
CA SER A 257 3.55 -17.64 -7.52
C SER A 257 3.82 -16.24 -8.08
N LEU A 258 2.77 -15.50 -8.40
CA LEU A 258 2.84 -14.10 -8.81
C LEU A 258 3.27 -13.17 -7.67
N LEU A 259 2.70 -13.35 -6.47
CA LEU A 259 2.98 -12.54 -5.29
C LEU A 259 4.45 -12.65 -4.87
N CYS A 260 4.98 -13.87 -4.70
CA CYS A 260 6.34 -14.12 -4.22
C CYS A 260 7.40 -13.52 -5.16
N ARG A 261 7.22 -13.74 -6.47
CA ARG A 261 8.12 -13.20 -7.50
C ARG A 261 8.04 -11.69 -7.61
N SER A 262 6.84 -11.12 -7.45
CA SER A 262 6.64 -9.67 -7.52
C SER A 262 7.12 -8.92 -6.29
N ALA A 263 7.06 -9.55 -5.11
CA ALA A 263 7.42 -8.91 -3.85
C ALA A 263 8.93 -8.90 -3.60
N VAL A 264 9.52 -10.09 -3.48
CA VAL A 264 10.93 -10.26 -3.08
C VAL A 264 11.79 -10.91 -4.17
N GLY A 265 11.18 -11.31 -5.29
CA GLY A 265 11.88 -11.94 -6.41
C GLY A 265 12.26 -13.40 -6.14
N LEU A 266 11.45 -14.11 -5.35
CA LEU A 266 11.65 -15.53 -5.04
C LEU A 266 10.53 -16.37 -5.68
N PRO A 267 10.80 -17.62 -6.10
CA PRO A 267 9.76 -18.54 -6.56
C PRO A 267 8.66 -18.78 -5.50
N LEU A 268 9.09 -18.93 -4.25
CA LEU A 268 8.28 -19.00 -3.03
C LEU A 268 9.06 -18.30 -1.92
N THR A 269 8.35 -17.71 -0.95
CA THR A 269 8.98 -17.19 0.27
C THR A 269 9.45 -18.32 1.18
N GLY A 270 10.14 -17.96 2.28
CA GLY A 270 10.61 -18.95 3.25
C GLY A 270 9.51 -19.89 3.76
N TYR A 271 8.28 -19.37 3.91
CA TYR A 271 7.12 -20.13 4.35
C TYR A 271 5.86 -19.72 3.57
N VAL A 272 5.09 -20.73 3.18
CA VAL A 272 3.69 -20.60 2.76
C VAL A 272 2.90 -21.55 3.65
N THR A 273 2.16 -21.00 4.60
CA THR A 273 1.41 -21.76 5.61
C THR A 273 -0.05 -21.77 5.23
N ALA A 274 -0.65 -22.96 5.15
CA ALA A 274 -2.09 -23.16 4.95
C ALA A 274 -2.69 -23.67 6.27
N LEU A 275 -3.74 -23.01 6.74
CA LEU A 275 -4.39 -23.27 8.04
C LEU A 275 -5.87 -23.57 7.79
N THR A 276 -6.34 -24.73 8.25
CA THR A 276 -7.70 -25.21 8.02
C THR A 276 -8.37 -25.54 9.34
N GLY A 277 -9.04 -24.56 9.93
CA GLY A 277 -9.79 -24.74 11.19
C GLY A 277 -8.91 -24.91 12.45
N PRO A 278 -9.54 -25.23 13.59
CA PRO A 278 -8.85 -25.60 14.83
C PRO A 278 -8.18 -26.97 14.72
N ARG A 279 -7.36 -27.32 15.71
CA ARG A 279 -6.73 -28.64 15.81
C ARG A 279 -7.78 -29.75 15.92
N GLU A 280 -7.50 -30.89 15.28
CA GLU A 280 -8.35 -32.07 15.35
C GLU A 280 -8.06 -32.91 16.60
N GLU A 281 -8.97 -33.83 16.93
CA GLU A 281 -8.78 -34.77 18.03
C GLU A 281 -7.51 -35.62 17.80
N GLY A 282 -6.66 -35.70 18.83
CA GLY A 282 -5.39 -36.43 18.77
C GLY A 282 -4.20 -35.61 18.24
N GLN A 283 -4.41 -34.40 17.72
CA GLN A 283 -3.32 -33.47 17.38
C GLN A 283 -2.75 -32.81 18.65
N LEU A 284 -1.42 -32.75 18.74
CA LEU A 284 -0.72 -32.24 19.93
C LEU A 284 -0.58 -30.70 19.91
N ASP A 285 -0.52 -30.11 18.73
CA ASP A 285 -0.34 -28.68 18.48
C ASP A 285 -1.51 -28.08 17.68
N GLY A 286 -1.63 -26.75 17.68
CA GLY A 286 -2.70 -26.03 17.01
C GLY A 286 -3.73 -25.41 17.96
N PRO A 287 -4.54 -24.47 17.47
CA PRO A 287 -5.52 -23.77 18.28
C PRO A 287 -6.71 -24.68 18.58
N GLU A 288 -7.25 -24.61 19.80
CA GLU A 288 -8.50 -25.25 20.19
C GLU A 288 -9.71 -24.55 19.55
N GLU A 289 -9.57 -23.27 19.22
CA GLU A 289 -10.63 -22.46 18.62
C GLU A 289 -10.09 -21.56 17.50
N PHE A 290 -10.82 -21.51 16.38
CA PHE A 290 -10.48 -20.69 15.22
C PHE A 290 -11.60 -19.73 14.85
N HIS A 291 -11.25 -18.46 14.65
CA HIS A 291 -12.16 -17.42 14.18
C HIS A 291 -11.63 -16.78 12.89
N LEU A 292 -12.48 -16.68 11.88
CA LEU A 292 -12.25 -15.90 10.67
C LEU A 292 -13.09 -14.62 10.71
N VAL A 293 -12.44 -13.48 10.82
CA VAL A 293 -13.06 -12.16 10.78
C VAL A 293 -12.88 -11.57 9.38
N ILE A 294 -13.98 -11.45 8.65
CA ILE A 294 -14.02 -10.92 7.28
C ILE A 294 -14.49 -9.47 7.34
N VAL A 295 -13.64 -8.55 6.88
CA VAL A 295 -13.82 -7.11 7.00
C VAL A 295 -14.15 -6.50 5.64
N ASP A 296 -15.30 -5.85 5.54
CA ASP A 296 -15.68 -4.99 4.41
C ASP A 296 -14.95 -3.65 4.53
N ASN A 297 -15.33 -2.83 5.51
CA ASN A 297 -14.74 -1.51 5.76
C ASN A 297 -14.68 -0.62 4.50
N GLY A 298 -15.76 -0.60 3.71
CA GLY A 298 -15.91 0.22 2.49
C GLY A 298 -15.50 -0.48 1.18
N ARG A 299 -15.09 -1.75 1.23
CA ARG A 299 -14.75 -2.55 0.04
C ARG A 299 -15.95 -2.87 -0.83
N SER A 300 -17.15 -3.05 -0.27
CA SER A 300 -18.38 -3.21 -1.05
C SER A 300 -18.68 -1.98 -1.91
N ASP A 301 -18.47 -0.77 -1.37
CA ASP A 301 -18.63 0.47 -2.14
C ASP A 301 -17.56 0.60 -3.25
N ILE A 302 -16.32 0.19 -2.95
CA ILE A 302 -15.25 0.15 -3.95
C ILE A 302 -15.61 -0.83 -5.07
N LEU A 303 -16.11 -2.02 -4.73
CA LEU A 303 -16.52 -3.05 -5.68
C LEU A 303 -17.62 -2.55 -6.62
N GLY A 304 -18.60 -1.81 -6.08
CA GLY A 304 -19.69 -1.19 -6.84
C GLY A 304 -19.28 0.05 -7.65
N SER A 305 -18.02 0.47 -7.60
CA SER A 305 -17.55 1.71 -8.22
C SER A 305 -16.60 1.48 -9.40
N GLU A 306 -16.24 2.58 -10.07
CA GLU A 306 -15.20 2.59 -11.10
C GLU A 306 -13.78 2.26 -10.58
N PHE A 307 -13.62 2.10 -9.27
CA PHE A 307 -12.36 1.76 -8.60
C PHE A 307 -12.21 0.27 -8.30
N LYS A 308 -13.20 -0.58 -8.63
CA LYS A 308 -13.22 -2.02 -8.29
C LYS A 308 -11.92 -2.78 -8.57
N ASP A 309 -11.21 -2.40 -9.63
CA ASP A 309 -9.93 -2.97 -10.04
C ASP A 309 -8.86 -2.95 -8.94
N ILE A 310 -8.94 -2.01 -8.00
CA ILE A 310 -8.02 -1.93 -6.86
C ILE A 310 -8.08 -3.18 -5.96
N LEU A 311 -9.25 -3.83 -5.89
CA LEU A 311 -9.48 -5.02 -5.06
C LEU A 311 -8.81 -6.28 -5.61
N ARG A 312 -8.28 -6.24 -6.85
CA ARG A 312 -7.42 -7.32 -7.36
C ARG A 312 -6.11 -7.45 -6.58
N CYS A 313 -5.67 -6.40 -5.89
CA CYS A 313 -4.32 -6.26 -5.33
C CYS A 313 -3.89 -7.45 -4.48
N VAL A 314 -2.74 -8.05 -4.78
CA VAL A 314 -2.13 -9.16 -4.01
C VAL A 314 -1.11 -8.70 -2.96
N ARG A 315 -1.02 -7.39 -2.68
CA ARG A 315 -0.12 -6.78 -1.68
C ARG A 315 1.38 -7.07 -1.86
N CYS A 316 1.83 -7.29 -3.09
CA CYS A 316 3.24 -7.55 -3.40
C CYS A 316 4.16 -6.30 -3.39
N ALA A 317 3.61 -5.09 -3.28
CA ALA A 317 4.36 -3.83 -3.32
C ALA A 317 5.21 -3.55 -4.59
N ALA A 318 5.09 -4.33 -5.67
CA ALA A 318 5.80 -4.07 -6.93
C ALA A 318 5.58 -2.64 -7.46
N CYS A 319 4.35 -2.13 -7.33
CA CYS A 319 4.02 -0.74 -7.70
C CYS A 319 4.74 0.31 -6.84
N VAL A 320 5.00 0.03 -5.56
CA VAL A 320 5.74 0.91 -4.65
C VAL A 320 7.22 0.88 -5.05
N ASN A 321 7.75 -0.30 -5.34
CA ASN A 321 9.15 -0.53 -5.68
C ASN A 321 9.58 0.08 -7.02
N THR A 322 8.64 0.34 -7.94
CA THR A 322 8.92 1.02 -9.22
C THR A 322 8.63 2.53 -9.18
N CYS A 323 7.95 3.02 -8.14
CA CYS A 323 7.43 4.38 -8.11
C CYS A 323 8.54 5.42 -7.90
N PRO A 324 8.73 6.39 -8.82
CA PRO A 324 9.73 7.43 -8.66
C PRO A 324 9.35 8.43 -7.56
N ALA A 325 8.06 8.73 -7.35
CA ALA A 325 7.63 9.61 -6.28
C ALA A 325 8.00 9.02 -4.91
N TYR A 326 7.65 7.75 -4.68
CA TYR A 326 8.01 7.01 -3.47
C TYR A 326 9.53 6.98 -3.23
N ARG A 327 10.33 6.85 -4.29
CA ARG A 327 11.80 6.90 -4.20
C ARG A 327 12.33 8.16 -3.54
N HIS A 328 11.70 9.31 -3.82
CA HIS A 328 12.17 10.61 -3.38
C HIS A 328 11.56 11.08 -2.05
N ILE A 329 10.31 10.73 -1.78
CA ILE A 329 9.58 11.19 -0.60
C ILE A 329 9.44 10.11 0.48
N GLY A 330 9.78 8.86 0.18
CA GLY A 330 9.62 7.74 1.11
C GLY A 330 8.16 7.40 1.39
N GLY A 331 7.94 6.46 2.31
CA GLY A 331 6.60 6.00 2.68
C GLY A 331 5.87 6.90 3.66
N GLN A 332 6.59 7.46 4.63
CA GLN A 332 5.98 8.23 5.71
C GLN A 332 5.37 9.55 5.20
N SER A 333 5.84 10.11 4.07
CA SER A 333 5.19 11.28 3.45
C SER A 333 3.74 11.03 3.03
N TYR A 334 3.36 9.78 2.76
CA TYR A 334 1.96 9.46 2.41
C TYR A 334 1.02 9.64 3.60
N GLY A 335 1.50 9.66 4.85
CA GLY A 335 0.66 9.86 6.04
C GLY A 335 -0.43 8.78 6.20
N SER A 336 -0.23 7.63 5.59
CA SER A 336 -1.12 6.47 5.66
C SER A 336 -0.30 5.20 5.84
N ILE A 337 -0.88 4.17 6.47
CA ILE A 337 -0.29 2.82 6.52
C ILE A 337 -0.06 2.24 5.11
N TYR A 338 -0.80 2.73 4.12
CA TYR A 338 -0.59 2.39 2.72
C TYR A 338 0.26 3.46 2.02
N SER A 339 1.42 3.07 1.52
CA SER A 339 2.33 3.94 0.77
C SER A 339 2.35 3.62 -0.74
N GLY A 340 2.95 4.53 -1.51
CA GLY A 340 3.14 4.38 -2.96
C GLY A 340 1.84 4.43 -3.77
N PRO A 341 1.86 3.99 -5.04
CA PRO A 341 0.71 4.10 -5.93
C PRO A 341 -0.54 3.36 -5.45
N ILE A 342 -0.38 2.20 -4.80
CA ILE A 342 -1.51 1.45 -4.24
C ILE A 342 -2.17 2.21 -3.09
N GLY A 343 -1.39 2.81 -2.19
CA GLY A 343 -1.92 3.60 -1.09
C GLY A 343 -2.57 4.90 -1.54
N ALA A 344 -1.99 5.55 -2.55
CA ALA A 344 -2.58 6.77 -3.11
C ALA A 344 -3.95 6.57 -3.77
N VAL A 345 -4.30 5.33 -4.16
CA VAL A 345 -5.66 4.97 -4.58
C VAL A 345 -6.50 4.50 -3.39
N LEU A 346 -5.96 3.60 -2.57
CA LEU A 346 -6.78 2.92 -1.56
C LEU A 346 -7.12 3.81 -0.36
N SER A 347 -6.19 4.65 0.12
CA SER A 347 -6.42 5.45 1.33
C SER A 347 -7.57 6.46 1.18
N PRO A 348 -7.72 7.20 0.07
CA PRO A 348 -8.91 8.04 -0.14
C PRO A 348 -10.23 7.26 -0.23
N LEU A 349 -10.19 6.00 -0.69
CA LEU A 349 -11.39 5.16 -0.80
C LEU A 349 -11.83 4.62 0.57
N LEU A 350 -10.89 4.21 1.42
CA LEU A 350 -11.19 3.63 2.73
C LEU A 350 -11.33 4.67 3.86
N GLY A 351 -10.53 5.75 3.81
CA GLY A 351 -10.49 6.78 4.87
C GLY A 351 -10.96 8.16 4.43
N GLY A 352 -11.47 8.27 3.20
CA GLY A 352 -12.05 9.51 2.69
C GLY A 352 -11.04 10.54 2.19
N TYR A 353 -11.58 11.53 1.47
CA TYR A 353 -10.77 12.62 0.89
C TYR A 353 -10.34 13.68 1.91
N GLU A 354 -11.00 13.76 3.07
CA GLU A 354 -10.64 14.75 4.09
C GLU A 354 -9.17 14.62 4.51
N ASP A 355 -8.72 13.39 4.71
CA ASP A 355 -7.36 13.07 5.15
C ASP A 355 -6.37 12.78 4.00
N PHE A 356 -6.88 12.36 2.83
CA PHE A 356 -6.04 11.74 1.79
C PHE A 356 -6.19 12.36 0.38
N LYS A 357 -6.89 13.48 0.21
CA LYS A 357 -7.08 14.13 -1.11
C LYS A 357 -5.79 14.52 -1.83
N GLU A 358 -4.69 14.74 -1.11
CA GLU A 358 -3.41 15.10 -1.70
C GLU A 358 -2.69 13.91 -2.33
N LEU A 359 -2.96 12.67 -1.88
CA LEU A 359 -2.22 11.49 -2.33
C LEU A 359 -2.37 11.19 -3.82
N PRO A 360 -3.56 11.32 -4.43
CA PRO A 360 -3.70 11.21 -5.88
C PRO A 360 -2.81 12.19 -6.67
N TYR A 361 -2.48 13.35 -6.11
CA TYR A 361 -1.62 14.37 -6.74
C TYR A 361 -0.12 14.10 -6.58
N ALA A 362 0.28 13.19 -5.69
CA ALA A 362 1.68 12.76 -5.54
C ALA A 362 2.21 11.98 -6.76
N CYS A 363 1.31 11.42 -7.58
CA CYS A 363 1.68 10.59 -8.72
C CYS A 363 2.00 11.42 -9.97
N SER A 364 3.09 11.08 -10.66
CA SER A 364 3.44 11.70 -11.96
C SER A 364 2.64 11.16 -13.15
N LEU A 365 1.77 10.17 -12.94
CA LEU A 365 1.03 9.44 -13.97
C LEU A 365 1.93 8.77 -15.03
N CYS A 366 3.17 8.40 -14.65
CA CYS A 366 4.15 7.77 -15.55
C CYS A 366 3.81 6.33 -15.99
N LYS A 367 2.76 5.73 -15.42
CA LYS A 367 2.28 4.36 -15.72
C LYS A 367 3.25 3.19 -15.46
N ALA A 368 4.46 3.42 -14.93
CA ALA A 368 5.39 2.33 -14.58
C ALA A 368 4.79 1.25 -13.66
N CYS A 369 3.86 1.63 -12.77
CA CYS A 369 3.15 0.69 -11.91
C CYS A 369 2.23 -0.29 -12.67
N HIS A 370 1.76 0.05 -13.87
CA HIS A 370 0.97 -0.84 -14.74
C HIS A 370 1.84 -1.97 -15.26
N ASP A 371 3.06 -1.66 -15.69
CA ASP A 371 3.97 -2.61 -16.31
C ASP A 371 4.43 -3.68 -15.32
N VAL A 372 4.53 -3.33 -14.03
CA VAL A 372 5.01 -4.27 -13.01
C VAL A 372 3.91 -5.02 -12.26
N CYS A 373 2.65 -4.56 -12.32
CA CYS A 373 1.57 -5.15 -11.53
C CYS A 373 1.29 -6.60 -11.98
N PRO A 374 1.42 -7.60 -11.08
CA PRO A 374 1.21 -9.00 -11.46
C PRO A 374 -0.25 -9.34 -11.77
N VAL A 375 -1.20 -8.50 -11.35
CA VAL A 375 -2.64 -8.70 -11.55
C VAL A 375 -3.27 -7.51 -12.31
N LYS A 376 -2.44 -6.84 -13.13
CA LYS A 376 -2.80 -5.80 -14.09
C LYS A 376 -3.79 -4.75 -13.55
N ILE A 377 -3.48 -4.16 -12.39
CA ILE A 377 -4.27 -3.05 -11.83
C ILE A 377 -3.83 -1.75 -12.50
N PRO A 378 -4.76 -0.98 -13.09
CA PRO A 378 -4.43 0.26 -13.78
C PRO A 378 -4.31 1.44 -12.80
N LEU A 379 -3.35 1.38 -11.87
CA LEU A 379 -3.23 2.31 -10.75
C LEU A 379 -3.15 3.78 -11.18
N SER A 380 -2.43 4.12 -12.25
CA SER A 380 -2.36 5.50 -12.74
C SER A 380 -3.71 6.01 -13.23
N ASP A 381 -4.51 5.15 -13.88
CA ASP A 381 -5.82 5.53 -14.39
C ASP A 381 -6.81 5.70 -13.22
N LEU A 382 -6.71 4.84 -12.18
CA LEU A 382 -7.47 5.02 -10.93
C LEU A 382 -7.09 6.31 -10.20
N LEU A 383 -5.81 6.69 -10.17
CA LEU A 383 -5.38 7.96 -9.59
C LEU A 383 -5.91 9.16 -10.38
N LEU A 384 -5.98 9.06 -11.71
CA LEU A 384 -6.59 10.09 -12.55
C LEU A 384 -8.10 10.22 -12.27
N LYS A 385 -8.80 9.10 -12.08
CA LYS A 385 -10.22 9.09 -11.68
C LYS A 385 -10.46 9.79 -10.34
N HIS A 386 -9.59 9.58 -9.35
CA HIS A 386 -9.66 10.36 -8.10
C HIS A 386 -9.56 11.87 -8.36
N ARG A 387 -8.62 12.31 -9.21
CA ARG A 387 -8.47 13.73 -9.56
C ARG A 387 -9.72 14.28 -10.25
N GLN A 388 -10.30 13.51 -11.17
CA GLN A 388 -11.55 13.87 -11.84
C GLN A 388 -12.70 14.03 -10.81
N LYS A 389 -12.92 13.02 -9.97
CA LYS A 389 -13.99 13.05 -8.94
C LYS A 389 -13.82 14.23 -7.98
N MET A 390 -12.60 14.52 -7.54
CA MET A 390 -12.32 15.68 -6.70
C MET A 390 -12.60 17.02 -7.40
N ALA A 391 -12.31 17.13 -8.70
CA ALA A 391 -12.61 18.32 -9.48
C ALA A 391 -14.13 18.52 -9.65
N GLU A 392 -14.86 17.44 -9.97
CA GLU A 392 -16.33 17.43 -10.11
C GLU A 392 -17.02 17.80 -8.80
N GLN A 393 -16.48 17.34 -7.66
CA GLN A 393 -16.97 17.67 -6.31
C GLN A 393 -16.48 19.03 -5.79
N GLY A 394 -15.70 19.78 -6.59
CA GLY A 394 -15.22 21.11 -6.22
C GLY A 394 -14.18 21.16 -5.11
N MET A 395 -13.49 20.03 -4.85
CA MET A 395 -12.45 19.90 -3.83
C MET A 395 -11.11 20.53 -4.24
N THR A 396 -10.92 20.82 -5.54
CA THR A 396 -9.75 21.51 -6.06
C THR A 396 -9.79 23.02 -5.77
N PRO A 397 -8.62 23.69 -5.61
CA PRO A 397 -8.54 25.13 -5.37
C PRO A 397 -9.39 25.96 -6.34
N LEU A 398 -10.06 27.01 -5.83
CA LEU A 398 -10.92 27.86 -6.65
C LEU A 398 -10.14 28.56 -7.78
N SER A 399 -8.92 29.01 -7.49
CA SER A 399 -8.04 29.65 -8.47
C SER A 399 -7.72 28.72 -9.66
N GLU A 400 -7.47 27.44 -9.39
CA GLU A 400 -7.26 26.41 -10.42
C GLU A 400 -8.52 26.24 -11.28
N ARG A 401 -9.68 26.03 -10.64
CA ARG A 401 -10.97 25.87 -11.34
C ARG A 401 -11.29 27.07 -12.23
N MET A 402 -11.08 28.29 -11.73
CA MET A 402 -11.29 29.51 -12.51
C MET A 402 -10.31 29.64 -13.67
N SER A 403 -9.05 29.28 -13.47
CA SER A 403 -8.01 29.31 -14.51
C SER A 403 -8.32 28.32 -15.63
N VAL A 404 -8.71 27.09 -15.29
CA VAL A 404 -9.12 26.06 -16.24
C VAL A 404 -10.40 26.46 -16.97
N ALA A 405 -11.40 27.01 -16.28
CA ALA A 405 -12.63 27.49 -16.91
C ALA A 405 -12.36 28.61 -17.91
N ALA A 406 -11.53 29.59 -17.55
CA ALA A 406 -11.11 30.66 -18.45
C ALA A 406 -10.35 30.10 -19.67
N PHE A 407 -9.41 29.18 -19.45
CA PHE A 407 -8.70 28.50 -20.53
C PHE A 407 -9.65 27.79 -21.49
N ASN A 408 -10.63 27.04 -20.97
CA ASN A 408 -11.63 26.34 -21.79
C ASN A 408 -12.45 27.29 -22.66
N ILE A 409 -12.90 28.43 -22.11
CA ILE A 409 -13.64 29.45 -22.86
C ILE A 409 -12.78 30.05 -23.98
N ILE A 410 -11.51 30.36 -23.70
CA ILE A 410 -10.58 30.94 -24.67
C ILE A 410 -10.25 29.92 -25.78
N ASN A 411 -9.92 28.69 -25.39
CA ASN A 411 -9.51 27.62 -26.30
C ASN A 411 -10.67 27.13 -27.20
N ALA A 412 -11.91 27.13 -26.70
CA ALA A 412 -13.08 26.74 -27.48
C ALA A 412 -13.43 27.72 -28.63
N LYS A 413 -12.86 28.93 -28.63
CA LYS A 413 -13.14 29.97 -29.64
C LYS A 413 -11.88 30.26 -30.48
N PRO A 414 -11.79 29.79 -31.74
CA PRO A 414 -10.57 29.91 -32.55
C PRO A 414 -10.02 31.34 -32.70
N ILE A 415 -10.89 32.34 -32.85
CA ILE A 415 -10.51 33.76 -32.98
C ILE A 415 -9.94 34.29 -31.66
N LEU A 416 -10.53 33.91 -30.54
CA LEU A 416 -10.09 34.34 -29.21
C LEU A 416 -8.75 33.70 -28.87
N TRP A 417 -8.60 32.40 -29.10
CA TRP A 417 -7.34 31.68 -28.95
C TRP A 417 -6.21 32.29 -29.79
N ASP A 418 -6.45 32.57 -31.08
CA ASP A 418 -5.44 33.16 -31.96
C ASP A 418 -4.96 34.53 -31.48
N LYS A 419 -5.89 35.41 -31.07
CA LYS A 419 -5.55 36.72 -30.50
C LYS A 419 -4.78 36.56 -29.18
N THR A 420 -5.27 35.73 -28.26
CA THR A 420 -4.64 35.53 -26.95
C THR A 420 -3.22 35.00 -27.08
N VAL A 421 -2.96 34.02 -27.94
CA VAL A 421 -1.61 33.46 -28.12
C VAL A 421 -0.67 34.47 -28.80
N LYS A 422 -1.14 35.28 -29.75
CA LYS A 422 -0.33 36.35 -30.37
C LYS A 422 0.08 37.42 -29.35
N VAL A 423 -0.89 37.93 -28.59
CA VAL A 423 -0.63 38.90 -27.51
C VAL A 423 0.29 38.29 -26.46
N GLY A 424 0.02 37.06 -26.05
CA GLY A 424 0.82 36.31 -25.10
C GLY A 424 2.27 36.14 -25.54
N ALA A 425 2.53 35.80 -26.80
CA ALA A 425 3.89 35.66 -27.33
C ALA A 425 4.68 36.98 -27.27
N THR A 426 4.07 38.10 -27.65
CA THR A 426 4.70 39.43 -27.61
C THR A 426 4.94 39.92 -26.19
N LEU A 427 3.98 39.68 -25.27
CA LEU A 427 4.17 39.98 -23.85
C LEU A 427 5.27 39.12 -23.24
N ALA A 428 5.28 37.83 -23.55
CA ALA A 428 6.29 36.90 -23.05
C ALA A 428 7.71 37.30 -23.49
N SER A 429 7.91 37.83 -24.70
CA SER A 429 9.23 38.31 -25.16
C SER A 429 9.74 39.55 -24.42
N GLY A 430 8.84 40.39 -23.90
CA GLY A 430 9.23 41.54 -23.08
C GLY A 430 9.45 41.19 -21.60
N LEU A 431 8.69 40.22 -21.10
CA LEU A 431 8.61 39.89 -19.67
C LEU A 431 9.54 38.75 -19.24
N ILE A 432 9.74 37.73 -20.07
CA ILE A 432 10.61 36.60 -19.73
C ILE A 432 12.07 37.02 -19.95
N ARG A 433 12.86 37.08 -18.87
CA ARG A 433 14.29 37.39 -18.91
C ARG A 433 15.06 36.29 -18.17
N ASN A 434 16.10 35.75 -18.79
CA ASN A 434 16.92 34.67 -18.23
C ASN A 434 16.07 33.50 -17.69
N GLY A 435 15.05 33.08 -18.46
CA GLY A 435 14.18 31.98 -18.07
C GLY A 435 13.12 32.28 -17.01
N LYS A 436 13.00 33.53 -16.54
CA LYS A 436 12.11 33.89 -15.43
C LYS A 436 11.17 35.05 -15.76
N LEU A 437 9.97 35.01 -15.19
CA LEU A 437 9.01 36.11 -15.20
C LEU A 437 9.33 37.11 -14.07
N PRO A 438 8.92 38.39 -14.18
CA PRO A 438 9.18 39.41 -13.16
C PRO A 438 8.41 39.16 -11.86
N LEU A 439 7.31 38.39 -11.92
CA LEU A 439 6.52 37.98 -10.77
C LEU A 439 6.45 36.45 -10.74
N GLN A 440 7.03 35.87 -9.69
CA GLN A 440 7.04 34.43 -9.42
C GLN A 440 6.06 34.12 -8.30
N VAL A 441 4.79 33.91 -8.65
CA VAL A 441 3.72 33.63 -7.68
C VAL A 441 3.04 32.30 -7.96
N GLY A 442 2.69 31.59 -6.89
CA GLY A 442 1.99 30.29 -6.96
C GLY A 442 2.75 29.25 -7.77
N ALA A 443 2.02 28.48 -8.59
CA ALA A 443 2.57 27.38 -9.38
C ALA A 443 3.67 27.80 -10.38
N ILE A 444 3.64 29.04 -10.88
CA ILE A 444 4.69 29.56 -11.76
C ILE A 444 5.98 29.76 -10.98
N GLY A 445 5.89 30.27 -9.74
CA GLY A 445 7.04 30.40 -8.85
C GLY A 445 7.69 29.04 -8.57
N GLU A 446 6.90 28.09 -8.06
CA GLU A 446 7.35 26.72 -7.77
C GLU A 446 7.97 26.04 -9.02
N TRP A 447 7.37 26.20 -10.20
CA TRP A 447 7.92 25.67 -11.45
C TRP A 447 9.30 26.25 -11.80
N THR A 448 9.46 27.56 -11.62
CA THR A 448 10.71 28.28 -11.95
C THR A 448 11.86 28.06 -10.99
N GLU A 449 11.66 27.33 -9.89
CA GLU A 449 12.74 26.87 -9.02
C GLU A 449 13.55 25.74 -9.67
N ALA A 450 12.89 24.88 -10.44
CA ALA A 450 13.50 23.70 -11.06
C ALA A 450 13.64 23.80 -12.59
N ARG A 451 12.92 24.71 -13.24
CA ARG A 451 12.89 24.84 -14.71
C ARG A 451 12.85 26.28 -15.18
N ASP A 452 13.66 26.61 -16.16
CA ASP A 452 13.57 27.89 -16.86
C ASP A 452 12.41 27.90 -17.86
N LEU A 453 11.73 29.05 -17.96
CA LEU A 453 10.77 29.31 -19.03
C LEU A 453 11.50 29.45 -20.38
N PRO A 454 10.92 28.93 -21.47
CA PRO A 454 11.53 29.09 -22.79
C PRO A 454 11.61 30.58 -23.17
N GLN A 455 12.69 30.97 -23.84
CA GLN A 455 12.85 32.32 -24.36
C GLN A 455 11.98 32.46 -25.64
N PRO A 456 10.99 33.36 -25.65
CA PRO A 456 10.07 33.46 -26.77
C PRO A 456 10.54 34.51 -27.80
N ASP A 457 10.37 34.20 -29.09
CA ASP A 457 10.78 35.06 -30.21
C ASP A 457 9.75 36.16 -30.55
N GLY A 458 8.79 36.40 -29.65
CA GLY A 458 7.72 37.41 -29.82
C GLY A 458 6.59 37.04 -30.79
N GLN A 459 6.65 35.86 -31.41
CA GLN A 459 5.66 35.36 -32.37
C GLN A 459 4.94 34.10 -31.87
N SER A 460 3.65 33.96 -32.19
CA SER A 460 2.92 32.71 -31.96
C SER A 460 3.36 31.63 -32.95
N PHE A 461 3.24 30.36 -32.56
CA PHE A 461 3.58 29.21 -33.43
C PHE A 461 2.90 29.29 -34.81
N ARG A 462 1.61 29.67 -34.86
CA ARG A 462 0.88 29.79 -36.14
C ARG A 462 1.40 30.93 -37.03
N SER A 463 1.76 32.07 -36.44
CA SER A 463 2.36 33.19 -37.18
C SER A 463 3.74 32.80 -37.72
N TRP A 464 4.58 32.19 -36.88
CA TRP A 464 5.87 31.65 -37.29
C TRP A 464 5.70 30.61 -38.40
N PHE A 465 4.81 29.64 -38.24
CA PHE A 465 4.58 28.55 -39.19
C PHE A 465 4.12 29.07 -40.56
N LYS A 466 3.31 30.14 -40.60
CA LYS A 466 2.86 30.77 -41.85
C LYS A 466 3.98 31.57 -42.54
N ASN A 467 4.87 32.17 -41.75
CA ASN A 467 5.92 33.07 -42.24
C ASN A 467 7.27 32.37 -42.47
N ARG A 468 7.42 31.12 -42.00
CA ARG A 468 8.65 30.35 -42.24
C ARG A 468 8.79 30.11 -43.74
N GLN A 469 9.95 30.39 -44.30
CA GLN A 469 10.27 29.96 -45.65
C GLN A 469 10.38 28.43 -45.65
N SER A 470 9.70 27.76 -46.57
CA SER A 470 9.92 26.34 -46.81
C SER A 470 11.29 26.19 -47.45
N THR A 471 12.30 25.77 -46.70
CA THR A 471 13.57 25.35 -47.28
C THR A 471 13.28 24.14 -48.16
N PRO A 472 13.58 24.17 -49.47
CA PRO A 472 13.54 22.94 -50.28
C PRO A 472 14.55 21.96 -49.68
N GLU A 473 14.13 20.71 -49.44
CA GLU A 473 15.06 19.63 -49.14
C GLU A 473 16.02 19.50 -50.33
N SER A 474 17.32 19.67 -50.07
CA SER A 474 18.41 19.52 -51.04
C SER A 474 18.87 18.07 -51.11
#